data_AF-A0A8B7JQA9-F1
#
_entry.id   AF-A0A8B7JQA9-F1
#
_cell.length_a   1.000
_cell.length_b   1.000
_cell.length_c   1.000
_cell.angle_alpha   90.00
_cell.angle_beta   90.00
_cell.angle_gamma   90.00
#
_symmetry.space_group_name_H-M   'P 1'
#
loop_
_entity.id
_entity.type
_entity.pdbx_description
1 polymer ?
#
loop_
_entity_poly.entity_id
_entity_poly.type
_entity_poly.pdbx_seq_one_letter_code
_entity_poly.pdbx_strand_id
1 'polypeptide(L)'
;ASGRVAVCRASGGLDAAPQDPCVAGGLARLLSACRSLFFLRRKGLSQSALPYRRSVPTWLKLTSDDVKEQIYKLAKKGLTPSQIGVILRDSHGVAQVRFVTGNKILRILKSKGLAPDLPEDLYHLIKKAVAVRKHLERNRKDKDAKFRLILIESRIHRLARYYKTKRVLPPNWKYESSTASALVA
;
A
#
# COMPACT_ATOMS: atom_id res chain seq x y z
N ALA A 1 -33.37 -11.32 -67.99
CA ALA A 1 -32.96 -9.93 -68.29
C ALA A 1 -31.72 -9.60 -67.47
N SER A 2 -30.71 -8.98 -68.12
CA SER A 2 -29.50 -8.28 -67.60
C SER A 2 -29.09 -8.45 -66.12
N GLY A 3 -27.85 -8.75 -65.73
CA GLY A 3 -26.57 -8.33 -66.31
C GLY A 3 -26.09 -6.98 -65.72
N ARG A 4 -24.83 -6.96 -65.23
CA ARG A 4 -23.96 -5.80 -64.83
C ARG A 4 -24.12 -5.29 -63.39
N VAL A 5 -23.11 -5.32 -62.51
CA VAL A 5 -21.73 -4.78 -62.44
C VAL A 5 -21.68 -3.72 -61.32
N ALA A 6 -20.71 -3.88 -60.43
CA ALA A 6 -20.33 -2.98 -59.35
C ALA A 6 -20.00 -1.56 -59.84
N VAL A 7 -20.19 -0.52 -59.00
CA VAL A 7 -19.23 0.59 -58.80
C VAL A 7 -19.56 1.34 -57.50
N CYS A 8 -18.52 1.58 -56.69
CA CYS A 8 -18.46 2.45 -55.52
C CYS A 8 -18.52 3.95 -55.87
N ARG A 9 -19.04 4.79 -54.97
CA ARG A 9 -18.57 6.16 -54.62
C ARG A 9 -19.37 6.63 -53.39
N ALA A 10 -18.82 6.88 -52.21
CA ALA A 10 -17.72 7.76 -51.77
C ALA A 10 -18.05 9.26 -51.86
N SER A 11 -18.45 9.85 -50.72
CA SER A 11 -18.31 11.27 -50.27
C SER A 11 -19.18 11.44 -49.01
N GLY A 12 -18.67 11.51 -47.77
CA GLY A 12 -17.79 12.55 -47.19
C GLY A 12 -18.67 13.44 -46.27
N GLY A 13 -18.37 13.75 -45.02
CA GLY A 13 -17.27 13.43 -44.10
C GLY A 13 -17.52 14.08 -42.73
N LEU A 14 -16.57 13.84 -41.80
CA LEU A 14 -16.17 14.69 -40.66
C LEU A 14 -17.22 14.79 -39.53
N ASP A 15 -17.01 14.21 -38.34
CA ASP A 15 -16.09 14.76 -37.34
C ASP A 15 -15.42 13.71 -36.42
N ALA A 16 -14.09 13.74 -36.45
CA ALA A 16 -13.10 13.59 -35.38
C ALA A 16 -13.33 12.57 -34.24
N ALA A 17 -12.84 11.35 -34.46
CA ALA A 17 -12.30 10.51 -33.39
C ALA A 17 -10.81 10.86 -33.15
N PRO A 18 -10.38 11.14 -31.90
CA PRO A 18 -8.96 11.11 -31.57
C PRO A 18 -8.46 9.68 -31.55
N GLN A 19 -7.49 9.43 -32.42
CA GLN A 19 -6.62 8.27 -32.43
C GLN A 19 -5.84 8.17 -31.12
N ASP A 20 -5.62 6.94 -30.64
CA ASP A 20 -4.33 6.55 -30.07
C ASP A 20 -4.16 5.02 -30.14
N PRO A 21 -3.64 4.50 -31.26
CA PRO A 21 -3.19 3.12 -31.39
C PRO A 21 -1.71 3.05 -31.02
N CYS A 22 -1.40 2.84 -29.75
CA CYS A 22 -0.09 2.31 -29.32
C CYS A 22 -0.30 1.20 -28.30
N VAL A 23 -0.95 0.14 -28.80
CA VAL A 23 -0.91 -1.20 -28.23
C VAL A 23 0.53 -1.72 -28.27
N ALA A 24 0.89 -2.47 -27.22
CA ALA A 24 1.98 -3.43 -27.18
C ALA A 24 3.42 -2.89 -27.27
N GLY A 25 4.02 -2.64 -26.10
CA GLY A 25 5.49 -2.55 -26.02
C GLY A 25 6.08 -2.01 -24.72
N GLY A 26 5.29 -1.38 -23.85
CA GLY A 26 5.83 -0.66 -22.69
C GLY A 26 5.65 -1.30 -21.32
N LEU A 27 4.69 -2.23 -21.15
CA LEU A 27 4.28 -2.68 -19.81
C LEU A 27 5.28 -3.63 -19.13
N ALA A 28 6.16 -4.29 -19.89
CA ALA A 28 7.16 -5.20 -19.34
C ALA A 28 8.34 -4.49 -18.66
N ARG A 29 8.63 -3.22 -18.99
CA ARG A 29 9.82 -2.51 -18.45
C ARG A 29 9.54 -1.71 -17.17
N LEU A 30 8.28 -1.45 -16.83
CA LEU A 30 7.91 -0.72 -15.62
C LEU A 30 7.71 -1.62 -14.38
N LEU A 31 7.71 -2.94 -14.55
CA LEU A 31 7.49 -3.91 -13.47
C LEU A 31 8.76 -4.34 -12.72
N SER A 32 9.96 -4.11 -13.27
CA SER A 32 11.23 -4.40 -12.56
C SER A 32 11.55 -3.36 -11.48
N ALA A 33 10.88 -2.21 -11.56
CA ALA A 33 11.24 -1.02 -10.82
C ALA A 33 10.42 -0.86 -9.52
N CYS A 34 10.14 -1.92 -8.75
CA CYS A 34 9.22 -1.77 -7.61
C CYS A 34 9.44 -2.68 -6.40
N ARG A 35 10.69 -2.92 -5.99
CA ARG A 35 10.96 -3.57 -4.71
C ARG A 35 11.86 -2.69 -3.83
N SER A 36 11.20 -1.95 -2.94
CA SER A 36 11.65 -1.60 -1.57
C SER A 36 12.91 -0.72 -1.38
N LEU A 37 13.75 -0.51 -2.40
CA LEU A 37 14.98 0.29 -2.41
C LEU A 37 14.86 1.61 -3.20
N PHE A 38 13.64 1.96 -3.61
CA PHE A 38 13.44 2.34 -5.01
C PHE A 38 13.91 3.74 -5.47
N PHE A 39 14.36 4.61 -4.56
CA PHE A 39 14.82 5.97 -4.94
C PHE A 39 16.13 6.40 -4.27
N LEU A 40 16.68 5.61 -3.34
CA LEU A 40 17.95 5.93 -2.66
C LEU A 40 19.06 5.08 -3.26
N ARG A 41 20.20 5.73 -3.57
CA ARG A 41 21.38 5.10 -4.17
C ARG A 41 22.09 4.09 -3.24
N ARG A 42 21.81 4.13 -1.93
CA ARG A 42 22.47 3.28 -0.93
C ARG A 42 21.83 1.90 -0.84
N LYS A 43 22.67 0.86 -0.84
CA LYS A 43 22.30 -0.56 -0.71
C LYS A 43 22.55 -1.04 0.72
N GLY A 44 21.66 -0.70 1.65
CA GLY A 44 21.72 -1.22 3.02
C GLY A 44 21.08 -2.60 3.15
N LEU A 45 21.73 -3.54 3.82
CA LEU A 45 21.22 -4.89 4.11
C LEU A 45 21.01 -5.05 5.62
N SER A 46 19.94 -4.47 6.14
CA SER A 46 19.55 -4.59 7.55
C SER A 46 18.09 -5.04 7.63
N GLN A 47 17.88 -6.32 7.90
CA GLN A 47 16.56 -6.94 8.00
C GLN A 47 16.55 -7.98 9.13
N SER A 48 15.37 -8.23 9.70
CA SER A 48 15.21 -9.28 10.70
C SER A 48 15.42 -10.66 10.08
N ALA A 49 16.31 -11.46 10.65
CA ALA A 49 16.47 -12.87 10.31
C ALA A 49 15.58 -13.72 11.22
N LEU A 50 14.58 -14.38 10.63
CA LEU A 50 13.69 -15.27 11.39
C LEU A 50 14.42 -16.57 11.77
N PRO A 51 14.18 -17.13 12.96
CA PRO A 51 14.72 -18.43 13.32
C PRO A 51 14.15 -19.52 12.41
N TYR A 52 14.95 -20.55 12.14
CA TYR A 52 14.53 -21.69 11.32
C TYR A 52 13.38 -22.47 11.98
N ARG A 53 13.50 -22.75 13.29
CA ARG A 53 12.48 -23.46 14.06
C ARG A 53 11.22 -22.60 14.19
N ARG A 54 10.07 -23.19 13.86
CA ARG A 54 8.75 -22.54 13.86
C ARG A 54 7.83 -23.02 14.98
N SER A 55 8.29 -23.97 15.80
CA SER A 55 7.56 -24.45 16.97
C SER A 55 7.57 -23.39 18.08
N VAL A 56 6.52 -23.40 18.89
CA VAL A 56 6.45 -22.54 20.07
C VAL A 56 7.47 -23.01 21.10
N PRO A 57 8.26 -22.10 21.72
CA PRO A 57 9.19 -22.47 22.78
C PRO A 57 8.46 -23.03 24.01
N THR A 58 9.05 -24.01 24.68
CA THR A 58 8.46 -24.70 25.85
C THR A 58 8.26 -23.80 27.07
N TRP A 59 9.06 -22.75 27.21
CA TRP A 59 8.93 -21.77 28.30
C TRP A 59 7.78 -20.79 28.10
N LEU A 60 7.21 -20.69 26.90
CA LEU A 60 6.08 -19.81 26.64
C LEU A 60 4.78 -20.50 27.07
N LYS A 61 4.29 -20.14 28.27
CA LYS A 61 3.04 -20.68 28.83
C LYS A 61 1.76 -20.02 28.30
N LEU A 62 1.88 -19.06 27.38
CA LEU A 62 0.73 -18.33 26.84
C LEU A 62 -0.03 -19.20 25.84
N THR A 63 -1.35 -19.29 26.01
CA THR A 63 -2.21 -19.98 25.05
C THR A 63 -2.48 -19.11 23.83
N SER A 64 -3.00 -19.72 22.77
CA SER A 64 -3.39 -19.00 21.55
C SER A 64 -4.46 -17.95 21.79
N ASP A 65 -5.34 -18.16 22.77
CA ASP A 65 -6.49 -17.30 23.02
C ASP A 65 -6.11 -16.10 23.89
N ASP A 66 -5.21 -16.28 24.86
CA ASP A 66 -4.62 -15.17 25.64
C ASP A 66 -3.94 -14.14 24.73
N VAL A 67 -3.19 -14.64 23.73
CA VAL A 67 -2.51 -13.77 22.75
C VAL A 67 -3.53 -12.99 21.90
N LYS A 68 -4.64 -13.63 21.48
CA LYS A 68 -5.71 -12.93 20.75
C LYS A 68 -6.34 -11.86 21.62
N GLU A 69 -6.60 -12.14 22.90
CA GLU A 69 -7.16 -11.17 23.83
C GLU A 69 -6.26 -9.96 24.01
N GLN A 70 -4.96 -10.17 24.17
CA GLN A 70 -3.98 -9.08 24.24
C GLN A 70 -3.98 -8.25 22.96
N ILE A 71 -4.03 -8.89 21.79
CA ILE A 71 -4.15 -8.18 20.49
C ILE A 71 -5.41 -7.31 20.46
N TYR A 72 -6.55 -7.83 20.92
CA TYR A 72 -7.80 -7.06 20.95
C TYR A 72 -7.73 -5.89 21.94
N LYS A 73 -7.13 -6.08 23.12
CA LYS A 73 -6.92 -5.01 24.11
C LYS A 73 -6.04 -3.89 23.54
N LEU A 74 -4.97 -4.24 22.84
CA LEU A 74 -4.06 -3.27 22.22
C LEU A 74 -4.68 -2.58 20.99
N ALA A 75 -5.46 -3.30 20.19
CA ALA A 75 -6.18 -2.73 19.06
C ALA A 75 -7.26 -1.73 19.50
N LYS A 76 -7.96 -2.00 20.60
CA LYS A 76 -8.92 -1.05 21.21
C LYS A 76 -8.26 0.24 21.70
N LYS A 77 -6.96 0.21 22.03
CA LYS A 77 -6.17 1.40 22.35
C LYS A 77 -5.77 2.20 21.09
N GLY A 78 -6.10 1.73 19.89
CA GLY A 78 -5.78 2.38 18.62
C GLY A 78 -4.36 2.11 18.12
N LEU A 79 -3.68 1.08 18.65
CA LEU A 79 -2.32 0.76 18.21
C LEU A 79 -2.32 0.05 16.86
N THR A 80 -1.29 0.33 16.05
CA THR A 80 -1.16 -0.28 14.73
C THR A 80 -0.67 -1.74 14.84
N PRO A 81 -1.01 -2.63 13.90
CA PRO A 81 -0.61 -4.04 13.98
C PRO A 81 0.91 -4.22 14.01
N SER A 82 1.68 -3.31 13.41
CA SER A 82 3.15 -3.30 13.52
C SER A 82 3.62 -3.01 14.94
N GLN A 83 3.04 -2.01 15.62
CA GLN A 83 3.34 -1.69 17.02
C GLN A 83 2.89 -2.80 17.97
N ILE A 84 1.71 -3.39 17.73
CA ILE A 84 1.21 -4.52 18.51
C ILE A 84 2.20 -5.68 18.49
N GLY A 85 2.76 -6.00 17.31
CA GLY A 85 3.78 -7.04 17.18
C GLY A 85 5.07 -6.77 17.96
N VAL A 86 5.46 -5.50 18.10
CA VAL A 86 6.63 -5.09 18.88
C VAL A 86 6.35 -5.23 20.38
N ILE A 87 5.21 -4.74 20.86
CA ILE A 87 4.83 -4.84 22.28
C ILE A 87 4.68 -6.30 22.73
N LEU A 88 4.11 -7.15 21.88
CA LEU A 88 4.01 -8.58 22.17
C LEU A 88 5.39 -9.26 22.27
N ARG A 89 6.36 -8.79 21.49
CA ARG A 89 7.73 -9.29 21.53
C ARG A 89 8.46 -8.84 22.79
N ASP A 90 8.41 -7.54 23.08
CA ASP A 90 9.25 -6.92 24.10
C ASP A 90 8.70 -7.12 25.52
N SER A 91 7.37 -7.07 25.69
CA SER A 91 6.75 -7.18 27.02
C SER A 91 6.27 -8.60 27.36
N HIS A 92 5.77 -9.35 26.37
CA HIS A 92 5.15 -10.67 26.59
C HIS A 92 6.03 -11.84 26.15
N GLY A 93 7.19 -11.56 25.53
CA GLY A 93 8.11 -12.60 25.04
C GLY A 93 7.60 -13.38 23.82
N VAL A 94 6.52 -12.93 23.17
CA VAL A 94 5.97 -13.60 21.99
C VAL A 94 6.76 -13.17 20.75
N ALA A 95 7.77 -13.96 20.37
CA ALA A 95 8.63 -13.64 19.23
C ALA A 95 7.85 -13.49 17.91
N GLN A 96 6.91 -14.40 17.65
CA GLN A 96 6.10 -14.46 16.43
C GLN A 96 4.67 -14.92 16.70
N VAL A 97 3.71 -14.01 16.52
CA VAL A 97 2.27 -14.28 16.68
C VAL A 97 1.78 -15.41 15.74
N ARG A 98 2.36 -15.50 14.54
CA ARG A 98 1.98 -16.54 13.56
C ARG A 98 2.26 -17.95 14.07
N PHE A 99 3.29 -18.17 14.89
CA PHE A 99 3.64 -19.50 15.37
C PHE A 99 2.76 -19.96 16.53
N VAL A 100 2.30 -19.02 17.34
CA VAL A 100 1.40 -19.31 18.47
C VAL A 100 -0.04 -19.47 18.00
N THR A 101 -0.54 -18.53 17.20
CA THR A 101 -1.97 -18.47 16.83
C THR A 101 -2.26 -19.07 15.45
N GLY A 102 -1.25 -19.43 14.66
CA GLY A 102 -1.38 -19.91 13.27
C GLY A 102 -1.70 -18.81 12.23
N ASN A 103 -2.28 -17.69 12.67
CA ASN A 103 -2.68 -16.56 11.82
C ASN A 103 -1.83 -15.31 12.05
N LYS A 104 -1.81 -14.40 11.08
CA LYS A 104 -1.18 -13.08 11.20
C LYS A 104 -2.09 -12.10 11.94
N ILE A 105 -1.50 -11.09 12.59
CA ILE A 105 -2.22 -10.05 13.36
C ILE A 105 -3.36 -9.41 12.55
N LEU A 106 -3.10 -8.98 11.30
CA LEU A 106 -4.13 -8.39 10.44
C LEU A 106 -5.32 -9.32 10.17
N ARG A 107 -5.12 -10.64 10.12
CA ARG A 107 -6.22 -11.60 9.93
C ARG A 107 -7.07 -11.70 11.19
N ILE A 108 -6.41 -11.76 12.36
CA ILE A 108 -7.08 -11.81 13.68
C ILE A 108 -7.95 -10.55 13.87
N LEU A 109 -7.43 -9.37 13.52
CA LEU A 109 -8.20 -8.12 13.60
C LEU A 109 -9.39 -8.08 12.63
N LYS A 110 -9.22 -8.58 11.40
CA LYS A 110 -10.32 -8.68 10.42
C LYS A 110 -11.43 -9.62 10.87
N SER A 111 -11.07 -10.78 11.43
CA SER A 111 -12.05 -11.74 11.96
C SER A 111 -12.92 -11.15 13.07
N LYS A 112 -12.41 -10.17 13.82
CA LYS A 112 -13.17 -9.48 14.88
C LYS A 112 -13.76 -8.12 14.45
N GLY A 113 -13.54 -7.69 13.21
CA GLY A 113 -14.02 -6.39 12.72
C GLY A 113 -13.29 -5.16 13.27
N LEU A 114 -12.12 -5.33 13.90
CA LEU A 114 -11.30 -4.23 14.45
C LEU A 114 -10.17 -3.82 13.49
N ALA A 115 -10.30 -4.15 12.21
CA ALA A 115 -9.28 -3.83 11.23
C ALA A 115 -9.41 -2.37 10.77
N PRO A 116 -8.29 -1.66 10.56
CA PRO A 116 -8.36 -0.33 9.99
C PRO A 116 -8.82 -0.41 8.53
N ASP A 117 -9.66 0.54 8.12
CA ASP A 117 -10.19 0.63 6.75
C ASP A 117 -9.07 0.91 5.74
N LEU A 118 -8.09 1.73 6.16
CA LEU A 118 -6.90 2.03 5.37
C LEU A 118 -5.73 1.14 5.81
N PRO A 119 -4.97 0.59 4.86
CA PRO A 119 -3.77 -0.17 5.21
C PRO A 119 -2.71 0.75 5.83
N GLU A 120 -2.05 0.24 6.87
CA GLU A 120 -1.06 0.97 7.68
C GLU A 120 0.03 1.65 6.85
N ASP A 121 0.51 0.97 5.80
CA ASP A 121 1.56 1.49 4.92
C ASP A 121 1.14 2.75 4.16
N LEU A 122 -0.11 2.79 3.67
CA LEU A 122 -0.65 3.98 2.99
C LEU A 122 -0.87 5.11 3.98
N TYR A 123 -1.46 4.80 5.14
CA TYR A 123 -1.72 5.79 6.18
C TYR A 123 -0.45 6.56 6.58
N HIS A 124 0.64 5.85 6.85
CA HIS A 124 1.91 6.49 7.24
C HIS A 124 2.58 7.29 6.11
N LEU A 125 2.42 6.89 4.84
CA LEU A 125 2.93 7.67 3.72
C LEU A 125 2.14 8.96 3.51
N ILE A 126 0.81 8.89 3.63
CA ILE A 126 -0.05 10.08 3.56
C ILE A 126 0.27 11.02 4.72
N LYS A 127 0.41 10.49 5.95
CA LYS A 127 0.84 11.26 7.13
C LYS A 127 2.14 12.03 6.88
N LYS A 128 3.13 11.35 6.30
CA LYS A 128 4.41 11.96 5.97
C LYS A 128 4.28 13.02 4.88
N ALA A 129 3.48 12.77 3.84
CA ALA A 129 3.23 13.74 2.78
C ALA A 129 2.56 15.03 3.31
N VAL A 130 1.55 14.89 4.18
CA VAL A 130 0.87 16.03 4.83
C VAL A 130 1.85 16.83 5.69
N ALA A 131 2.71 16.17 6.47
CA ALA A 131 3.72 16.84 7.27
C ALA A 131 4.72 17.64 6.40
N VAL A 132 5.16 17.06 5.27
CA VAL A 132 6.07 17.74 4.33
C VAL A 132 5.38 18.91 3.63
N ARG A 133 4.09 18.81 3.27
CA ARG A 133 3.34 19.96 2.72
C ARG A 133 3.25 21.12 3.71
N LYS A 134 2.86 20.83 4.97
CA LYS A 134 2.81 21.84 6.05
C LYS A 134 4.16 22.52 6.26
N HIS A 135 5.26 21.77 6.10
CA HIS A 135 6.61 22.35 6.16
C HIS A 135 6.90 23.28 4.97
N LEU A 136 6.52 22.88 3.75
CA LEU A 136 6.74 23.66 2.53
C LEU A 136 5.89 24.93 2.43
N GLU A 137 4.71 24.95 3.07
CA GLU A 137 3.88 26.16 3.18
C GLU A 137 4.63 27.30 3.87
N ARG A 138 5.43 26.98 4.91
CA ARG A 138 6.29 27.93 5.61
C ARG A 138 7.61 28.15 4.87
N ASN A 139 8.19 27.08 4.30
CA ASN A 139 9.51 27.09 3.67
C ASN A 139 9.43 26.89 2.16
N ARG A 140 8.91 27.89 1.44
CA ARG A 140 8.69 27.78 -0.03
C ARG A 140 9.97 27.60 -0.86
N LYS A 141 11.13 28.00 -0.31
CA LYS A 141 12.44 27.93 -1.00
C LYS A 141 13.14 26.58 -0.87
N ASP A 142 12.68 25.68 0.00
CA ASP A 142 13.30 24.36 0.16
C ASP A 142 13.00 23.46 -1.05
N LYS A 143 14.03 23.24 -1.87
CA LYS A 143 13.97 22.39 -3.07
C LYS A 143 14.11 20.90 -2.74
N ASP A 144 14.82 20.55 -1.66
CA ASP A 144 15.03 19.16 -1.25
C ASP A 144 13.74 18.57 -0.67
N ALA A 145 13.03 19.32 0.18
CA ALA A 145 11.72 18.92 0.67
C ALA A 145 10.69 18.73 -0.46
N LYS A 146 10.70 19.60 -1.49
CA LYS A 146 9.86 19.43 -2.70
C LYS A 146 10.20 18.15 -3.45
N PHE A 147 11.48 17.86 -3.66
CA PHE A 147 11.91 16.63 -4.31
C PHE A 147 11.47 15.40 -3.51
N ARG A 148 11.63 15.41 -2.19
CA ARG A 148 11.18 14.31 -1.31
C ARG A 148 9.67 14.13 -1.32
N LEU A 149 8.88 15.21 -1.41
CA LEU A 149 7.43 15.13 -1.55
C LEU A 149 7.03 14.37 -2.82
N ILE A 150 7.63 14.70 -3.97
CA ILE A 150 7.40 14.00 -5.25
C ILE A 150 7.67 12.50 -5.12
N LEU A 151 8.74 12.11 -4.43
CA LEU A 151 9.06 10.70 -4.18
C LEU A 151 8.02 10.01 -3.30
N ILE A 152 7.51 10.68 -2.26
CA ILE A 152 6.49 10.13 -1.37
C ILE A 152 5.17 9.96 -2.12
N GLU A 153 4.72 10.96 -2.87
CA GLU A 153 3.50 10.89 -3.68
C GLU A 153 3.57 9.78 -4.73
N SER A 154 4.72 9.65 -5.40
CA SER A 154 4.99 8.57 -6.35
C SER A 154 4.86 7.18 -5.69
N ARG A 155 5.28 7.04 -4.43
CA ARG A 155 5.11 5.79 -3.65
C ARG A 155 3.64 5.54 -3.31
N ILE A 156 2.90 6.57 -2.92
CA ILE A 156 1.45 6.47 -2.62
C ILE A 156 0.70 5.96 -3.85
N HIS A 157 0.92 6.55 -5.03
CA HIS A 157 0.25 6.11 -6.27
C HIS A 157 0.60 4.66 -6.66
N ARG A 158 1.84 4.21 -6.41
CA ARG A 158 2.24 2.81 -6.67
C ARG A 158 1.55 1.83 -5.72
N LEU A 159 1.48 2.15 -4.44
CA LEU A 159 0.78 1.31 -3.45
C LEU A 159 -0.73 1.32 -3.66
N ALA A 160 -1.32 2.47 -3.96
CA ALA A 160 -2.73 2.58 -4.28
C ALA A 160 -3.12 1.67 -5.45
N ARG A 161 -2.32 1.66 -6.53
CA ARG A 161 -2.53 0.72 -7.66
C ARG A 161 -2.51 -0.74 -7.20
N TYR A 162 -1.51 -1.13 -6.40
CA TYR A 162 -1.41 -2.49 -5.88
C TYR A 162 -2.66 -2.90 -5.07
N TYR A 163 -3.13 -2.04 -4.17
CA TYR A 163 -4.28 -2.37 -3.32
C TYR A 163 -5.61 -2.35 -4.06
N LYS A 164 -5.75 -1.54 -5.12
CA LYS A 164 -6.90 -1.62 -6.05
C LYS A 164 -6.94 -2.97 -6.76
N THR A 165 -5.80 -3.45 -7.27
CA THR A 165 -5.72 -4.78 -7.90
C THR A 165 -6.05 -5.90 -6.91
N LYS A 166 -5.66 -5.75 -5.64
CA LYS A 166 -5.98 -6.70 -4.56
C LYS A 166 -7.38 -6.54 -3.96
N ARG A 167 -8.21 -5.62 -4.47
CA ARG A 167 -9.56 -5.31 -3.99
C ARG A 167 -9.64 -4.99 -2.49
N VAL A 168 -8.55 -4.47 -1.92
CA VAL A 168 -8.54 -3.99 -0.52
C VAL A 168 -9.10 -2.58 -0.45
N LEU A 169 -8.85 -1.77 -1.48
CA LEU A 169 -9.42 -0.44 -1.65
C LEU A 169 -10.44 -0.42 -2.79
N PRO A 170 -11.45 0.47 -2.72
CA PRO A 170 -12.42 0.59 -3.78
C PRO A 170 -11.77 1.19 -5.04
N PRO A 171 -12.23 0.83 -6.25
CA PRO A 171 -11.58 1.18 -7.51
C PRO A 171 -11.54 2.70 -7.76
N ASN A 172 -12.54 3.42 -7.28
CA ASN A 172 -12.68 4.88 -7.35
C ASN A 172 -11.78 5.63 -6.37
N TRP A 173 -11.07 4.95 -5.46
CA TRP A 173 -10.21 5.61 -4.48
C TRP A 173 -9.10 6.42 -5.15
N LYS A 174 -8.95 7.70 -4.81
CA LYS A 174 -7.90 8.57 -5.33
C LYS A 174 -7.21 9.30 -4.17
N TYR A 175 -5.92 9.53 -4.32
CA TYR A 175 -5.16 10.36 -3.41
C TYR A 175 -5.26 11.81 -3.88
N GLU A 176 -5.93 12.63 -3.09
CA GLU A 176 -6.07 14.07 -3.30
C GLU A 176 -5.31 14.79 -2.19
N SER A 177 -4.50 15.78 -2.57
CA SER A 177 -3.65 16.51 -1.63
C SER A 177 -4.45 17.29 -0.57
N SER A 178 -5.59 17.84 -0.98
CA SER A 178 -6.48 18.67 -0.19
C SER A 178 -7.23 17.87 0.89
N THR A 179 -7.66 16.65 0.56
CA THR A 179 -8.44 15.79 1.48
C THR A 179 -7.55 14.93 2.37
N ALA A 180 -6.27 14.79 2.02
CA ALA A 180 -5.30 13.97 2.76
C ALA A 180 -5.18 14.32 4.25
N SER A 181 -5.36 15.60 4.61
CA SER A 181 -5.30 16.05 6.00
C SER A 181 -6.46 15.52 6.86
N ALA A 182 -7.65 15.35 6.27
CA ALA A 182 -8.83 14.85 6.97
C ALA A 182 -8.78 13.33 7.19
N LEU A 183 -8.04 12.60 6.33
CA LEU A 183 -7.89 11.15 6.42
C LEU A 183 -6.88 10.70 7.49
N VAL A 184 -6.09 11.63 8.03
CA VAL A 184 -4.93 11.34 8.88
C VAL A 184 -4.93 12.13 10.19
N ALA A 185 -6.06 12.76 10.50
CA ALA A 185 -6.29 13.44 11.78
C ALA A 185 -6.44 12.43 12.93
#